data_AF-A0A964Q524-F1
#
_entry.id   AF-A0A964Q524-F1
#
_cell.length_a   1.000
_cell.length_b   1.000
_cell.length_c   1.000
_cell.angle_alpha   90.00
_cell.angle_beta   90.00
_cell.angle_gamma   90.00
#
_symmetry.space_group_name_H-M   'P 1'
#
loop_
_entity.id
_entity.type
_entity.pdbx_description
1 polymer ?
#
loop_
_entity_poly.entity_id
_entity_poly.type
_entity_poly.pdbx_seq_one_letter_code
_entity_poly.pdbx_strand_id
1 'polypeptide(L)'
;MRIDLNKVAGYAQNACTEELLDRVTLWRQGMEADALQILEMELAKRGITFQEVQNHAEQWSGRVARDASGLPLVCKQCPRPATVIGWSWVRILGLLPLFPRRCGYCDTHKPG
;
A
#
# COMPACT_ATOMS: atom_id res chain seq x y z
N MET A 1 -7.62 18.31 -5.34
CA MET A 1 -6.42 17.86 -6.07
C MET A 1 -6.93 17.01 -7.22
N ARG A 2 -6.51 17.22 -8.47
CA ARG A 2 -7.03 16.46 -9.61
C ARG A 2 -6.01 15.38 -9.96
N ILE A 3 -6.40 14.11 -9.91
CA ILE A 3 -5.51 13.02 -10.30
C ILE A 3 -5.26 13.06 -11.82
N ASP A 4 -4.01 12.84 -12.19
CA ASP A 4 -3.61 12.66 -13.59
C ASP A 4 -3.86 11.19 -13.97
N LEU A 5 -4.99 10.94 -14.64
CA LEU A 5 -5.43 9.60 -15.02
C LEU A 5 -4.42 8.90 -15.95
N ASN A 6 -3.63 9.65 -16.74
CA ASN A 6 -2.60 9.06 -17.58
C ASN A 6 -1.46 8.46 -16.74
N LYS A 7 -1.08 9.14 -15.65
CA LYS A 7 -0.10 8.60 -14.70
C LYS A 7 -0.63 7.38 -13.97
N VAL A 8 -1.90 7.37 -13.61
CA VAL A 8 -2.52 6.19 -12.99
C VAL A 8 -2.54 5.01 -13.95
N ALA A 9 -2.91 5.22 -15.22
CA ALA A 9 -2.88 4.18 -16.24
C ALA A 9 -1.45 3.66 -16.49
N GLY A 10 -0.47 4.56 -16.59
CA GLY A 10 0.94 4.18 -16.72
C GLY A 10 1.46 3.39 -15.51
N TYR A 11 1.07 3.79 -14.29
CA TYR A 11 1.36 3.00 -13.10
C TYR A 11 0.68 1.62 -13.16
N ALA A 12 -0.60 1.57 -13.51
CA ALA A 12 -1.38 0.34 -13.55
C ALA A 12 -0.73 -0.72 -14.46
N GLN A 13 -0.27 -0.31 -15.63
CA GLN A 13 0.39 -1.19 -16.60
C GLN A 13 1.73 -1.74 -16.12
N ASN A 14 2.50 -0.95 -15.34
CA ASN A 14 3.84 -1.32 -14.90
C ASN A 14 3.88 -2.01 -13.52
N ALA A 15 2.87 -1.78 -12.68
CA ALA A 15 2.77 -2.37 -11.35
C ALA A 15 2.57 -3.89 -11.44
N CYS A 16 3.11 -4.62 -10.47
CA CYS A 16 2.83 -6.05 -10.38
C CYS A 16 1.39 -6.30 -9.89
N THR A 17 0.87 -7.51 -10.12
CA THR A 17 -0.52 -7.84 -9.74
C THR A 17 -0.78 -7.72 -8.25
N GLU A 18 0.20 -8.10 -7.41
CA GLU A 18 0.11 -7.98 -5.94
C GLU A 18 -0.04 -6.51 -5.52
N GLU A 19 0.75 -5.59 -6.09
CA GLU A 19 0.65 -4.15 -5.81
C GLU A 19 -0.72 -3.58 -6.21
N LEU A 20 -1.25 -4.00 -7.36
CA LEU A 20 -2.59 -3.60 -7.80
C LEU A 20 -3.68 -4.12 -6.85
N LEU A 21 -3.59 -5.38 -6.45
CA LEU A 21 -4.50 -5.99 -5.48
C LEU A 21 -4.48 -5.23 -4.16
N ASP A 22 -3.30 -4.92 -3.62
CA ASP A 22 -3.16 -4.14 -2.40
C ASP A 22 -3.82 -2.75 -2.51
N ARG A 23 -3.70 -2.09 -3.67
CA ARG A 23 -4.31 -0.77 -3.90
C ARG A 23 -5.82 -0.80 -3.93
N VAL A 24 -6.42 -1.75 -4.65
CA VAL A 24 -7.88 -1.84 -4.81
C VAL A 24 -8.59 -2.42 -3.58
N THR A 25 -7.84 -3.11 -2.71
CA THR A 25 -8.37 -3.70 -1.46
C THR A 25 -8.03 -2.87 -0.23
N LEU A 26 -6.75 -2.65 0.07
CA LEU A 26 -6.30 -2.07 1.33
C LEU A 26 -6.44 -0.55 1.32
N TRP A 27 -5.97 0.09 0.25
CA TRP A 27 -5.96 1.56 0.12
C TRP A 27 -7.19 2.14 -0.57
N ARG A 28 -8.22 1.34 -0.81
CA ARG A 28 -9.46 1.77 -1.51
C ARG A 28 -10.05 3.06 -0.94
N GLN A 29 -10.11 3.17 0.40
CA GLN A 29 -10.70 4.33 1.09
C GLN A 29 -9.95 5.65 0.84
N GLY A 30 -8.66 5.59 0.48
CA GLY A 30 -7.84 6.77 0.21
C GLY A 30 -7.71 7.13 -1.27
N MET A 31 -8.42 6.43 -2.17
CA MET A 31 -8.31 6.60 -3.62
C MET A 31 -9.56 7.21 -4.23
N GLU A 32 -9.38 8.04 -5.26
CA GLU A 32 -10.50 8.55 -6.06
C GLU A 32 -11.12 7.41 -6.90
N ALA A 33 -12.42 7.49 -7.13
CA ALA A 33 -13.18 6.47 -7.84
C ALA A 33 -12.64 6.21 -9.26
N ASP A 34 -12.27 7.26 -10.00
CA ASP A 34 -11.72 7.15 -11.35
C ASP A 34 -10.38 6.39 -11.35
N ALA A 35 -9.55 6.60 -10.33
CA ALA A 35 -8.29 5.88 -10.18
C ALA A 35 -8.54 4.40 -9.86
N LEU A 36 -9.50 4.09 -8.98
CA LEU A 36 -9.88 2.71 -8.68
C LEU A 36 -10.39 1.98 -9.92
N GLN A 37 -11.21 2.62 -10.74
CA GLN A 37 -11.73 2.03 -11.96
C GLN A 37 -10.60 1.63 -12.92
N ILE A 38 -9.58 2.48 -13.09
CA ILE A 38 -8.42 2.16 -13.93
C ILE A 38 -7.67 0.92 -13.41
N LEU A 39 -7.47 0.81 -12.11
CA LEU A 39 -6.77 -0.32 -11.50
C LEU A 39 -7.59 -1.62 -11.58
N GLU A 40 -8.90 -1.55 -11.31
CA GLU A 40 -9.81 -2.69 -11.42
C GLU A 40 -9.91 -3.18 -12.87
N MET A 41 -9.94 -2.28 -13.85
CA MET A 41 -9.89 -2.65 -15.27
C MET A 41 -8.58 -3.34 -15.64
N GLU A 42 -7.44 -2.88 -15.12
CA GLU A 42 -6.15 -3.52 -15.36
C GLU A 42 -6.06 -4.91 -14.71
N LEU A 43 -6.57 -5.08 -13.50
CA LEU A 43 -6.71 -6.39 -12.86
C LEU A 43 -7.59 -7.34 -13.68
N ALA A 44 -8.74 -6.85 -14.17
CA ALA A 44 -9.63 -7.63 -15.03
C ALA A 44 -8.95 -8.05 -16.34
N LYS A 45 -8.15 -7.17 -16.96
CA LYS A 45 -7.33 -7.51 -18.15
C LYS A 45 -6.31 -8.60 -17.87
N ARG A 46 -5.79 -8.67 -16.65
CA ARG A 46 -4.85 -9.72 -16.20
C ARG A 46 -5.57 -11.03 -15.82
N GLY A 47 -6.88 -11.10 -15.98
CA GLY A 47 -7.69 -12.27 -15.65
C GLY A 47 -7.98 -12.42 -14.16
N ILE A 48 -7.70 -11.40 -13.34
CA ILE A 48 -7.98 -11.44 -11.91
C ILE A 48 -9.48 -11.25 -11.70
N THR A 49 -10.06 -12.21 -11.00
CA THR A 49 -11.48 -12.27 -10.70
C THR A 49 -11.84 -11.45 -9.47
N PHE A 50 -13.11 -11.06 -9.38
CA PHE A 50 -13.64 -10.43 -8.16
C PHE A 50 -13.41 -11.29 -6.91
N GLN A 51 -13.49 -12.62 -7.04
CA GLN A 51 -13.27 -13.53 -5.91
C GLN A 51 -11.82 -13.49 -5.42
N GLU A 52 -10.84 -13.39 -6.31
CA GLU A 52 -9.43 -13.23 -5.92
C GLU A 52 -9.18 -11.89 -5.21
N VAL A 53 -9.83 -10.81 -5.65
CA VAL A 53 -9.78 -9.50 -4.97
C VAL A 53 -10.34 -9.60 -3.55
N GLN A 54 -11.49 -10.27 -3.38
CA GLN A 54 -12.11 -10.46 -2.06
C GLN A 54 -11.25 -11.34 -1.16
N ASN A 55 -10.73 -12.46 -1.67
CA ASN A 55 -9.82 -13.34 -0.94
C ASN A 55 -8.57 -12.58 -0.48
N HIS A 56 -8.03 -11.71 -1.33
CA HIS A 56 -6.89 -10.86 -0.98
C HIS A 56 -7.25 -9.89 0.15
N ALA A 57 -8.40 -9.21 0.07
CA ALA A 57 -8.86 -8.32 1.14
C ALA A 57 -9.04 -9.05 2.47
N GLU A 58 -9.60 -10.26 2.44
CA GLU A 58 -9.81 -11.10 3.62
C GLU A 58 -8.49 -11.59 4.23
N GLN A 59 -7.52 -11.99 3.41
CA GLN A 59 -6.18 -12.41 3.87
C GLN A 59 -5.47 -11.33 4.69
N TRP A 60 -5.72 -10.06 4.38
CA TRP A 60 -5.14 -8.90 5.05
C TRP A 60 -6.02 -8.34 6.17
N SER A 61 -7.26 -8.81 6.29
CA SER A 61 -8.18 -8.38 7.34
C SER A 61 -7.58 -8.64 8.73
N GLY A 62 -7.47 -7.58 9.53
CA GLY A 62 -6.88 -7.64 10.87
C GLY A 62 -5.35 -7.78 10.95
N ARG A 63 -4.64 -7.95 9.82
CA ARG A 63 -3.17 -8.08 9.79
C ARG A 63 -2.44 -6.78 9.45
N VAL A 64 -3.12 -5.84 8.79
CA VAL A 64 -2.50 -4.59 8.34
C VAL A 64 -2.57 -3.55 9.45
N ALA A 65 -1.42 -2.97 9.78
CA ALA A 65 -1.32 -1.84 10.68
C ALA A 65 -1.96 -0.61 10.04
N ARG A 66 -2.89 0.02 10.76
CA ARG A 66 -3.64 1.20 10.31
C ARG A 66 -3.30 2.41 11.18
N ASP A 67 -3.42 3.60 10.60
CA ASP A 67 -3.31 4.84 11.35
C ASP A 67 -4.61 5.18 12.10
N ALA A 68 -4.62 6.32 12.81
CA ALA A 68 -5.79 6.78 13.55
C ALA A 68 -7.00 7.12 12.65
N SER A 69 -6.79 7.32 11.35
CA SER A 69 -7.86 7.53 10.36
C SER A 69 -8.39 6.22 9.77
N GLY A 70 -7.78 5.08 10.12
CA GLY A 70 -8.13 3.76 9.60
C GLY A 70 -7.44 3.42 8.27
N LEU A 71 -6.57 4.29 7.74
CA LEU A 71 -5.85 4.02 6.51
C LEU A 71 -4.67 3.06 6.77
N PRO A 72 -4.39 2.12 5.85
CA PRO A 72 -3.27 1.21 6.02
C PRO A 72 -1.94 1.95 5.92
N LEU A 73 -1.03 1.64 6.84
CA LEU A 73 0.33 2.14 6.81
C LEU A 73 1.13 1.42 5.73
N VAL A 74 2.04 2.15 5.10
CA VAL A 74 3.01 1.61 4.14
C VAL A 74 4.30 1.25 4.89
N CYS A 75 4.98 0.19 4.45
CA CYS A 75 6.30 -0.13 4.97
C CYS A 75 7.30 1.00 4.68
N LYS A 76 8.14 1.34 5.66
CA LYS A 76 9.20 2.35 5.47
C LYS A 76 10.19 1.99 4.34
N GLN A 77 10.39 0.70 4.05
CA GLN A 77 11.43 0.20 3.14
C GLN A 77 10.92 -0.25 1.77
N CYS A 78 9.61 -0.47 1.60
CA CYS A 78 9.03 -0.98 0.36
C CYS A 78 7.56 -0.55 0.22
N PRO A 79 6.94 -0.68 -0.97
CA PRO A 79 5.56 -0.24 -1.18
C PRO A 79 4.50 -1.16 -0.55
N ARG A 80 4.89 -2.25 0.13
CA ARG A 80 3.97 -3.22 0.74
C ARG A 80 3.24 -2.66 1.97
N PRO A 81 2.06 -3.20 2.31
CA PRO A 81 1.37 -2.85 3.54
C PRO A 81 2.22 -3.21 4.77
N ALA A 82 2.20 -2.33 5.76
CA ALA A 82 2.83 -2.59 7.04
C ALA A 82 1.93 -3.52 7.87
N THR A 83 2.52 -4.56 8.45
CA THR A 83 1.87 -5.48 9.37
C THR A 83 2.16 -5.12 10.83
N VAL A 84 3.29 -4.46 11.08
CA VAL A 84 3.72 -4.08 12.43
C VAL A 84 4.20 -2.63 12.49
N ILE A 85 4.10 -2.03 13.67
CA ILE A 85 4.64 -0.69 13.96
C ILE A 85 5.91 -0.86 14.81
N GLY A 86 7.04 -0.38 14.29
CA GLY A 86 8.34 -0.43 14.95
C GLY A 86 8.96 0.95 15.11
N TRP A 87 9.98 1.05 15.96
CA TRP A 87 10.76 2.27 16.09
C TRP A 87 11.84 2.35 15.01
N SER A 88 11.95 3.53 14.40
CA SER A 88 12.99 3.81 13.43
C SER A 88 13.68 5.12 13.74
N TRP A 89 14.99 5.13 13.56
CA TRP A 89 15.78 6.34 13.61
C TRP A 89 15.75 7.03 12.24
N VAL A 90 15.34 8.29 12.21
CA VAL A 90 15.44 9.11 10.99
C VAL A 90 16.84 9.72 10.95
N ARG A 91 17.56 9.49 9.84
CA ARG A 91 18.84 10.15 9.58
C ARG A 91 18.61 11.31 8.62
N ILE A 92 18.92 12.53 9.03
CA ILE A 92 18.99 13.70 8.13
C ILE A 92 20.47 14.05 8.00
N LEU A 93 20.97 14.18 6.76
CA LEU A 93 22.33 14.66 6.43
C LEU A 93 23.50 13.90 7.09
N GLY A 94 23.39 12.59 7.29
CA GLY A 94 24.53 11.73 7.62
C GLY A 94 25.13 11.88 9.04
N LEU A 95 24.68 12.83 9.86
CA LEU A 95 25.20 13.04 11.22
C LEU A 95 24.05 13.19 12.24
N LEU A 96 23.96 12.19 13.12
CA LEU A 96 23.05 12.03 14.27
C LEU A 96 21.56 11.71 14.01
N PRO A 97 21.04 10.58 14.55
CA PRO A 97 19.61 10.32 14.55
C PRO A 97 18.93 11.13 15.66
N LEU A 98 18.20 12.19 15.30
CA LEU A 98 17.71 13.17 16.28
C LEU A 98 16.52 12.68 17.11
N PHE A 99 15.62 11.88 16.54
CA PHE A 99 14.46 11.36 17.28
C PHE A 99 14.02 9.99 16.76
N PRO A 100 13.72 9.02 17.65
CA PRO A 100 13.07 7.79 17.25
C PRO A 100 11.65 8.14 16.79
N ARG A 101 11.20 7.57 15.67
CA ARG A 101 9.85 7.73 15.14
C ARG A 101 9.22 6.35 14.93
N ARG A 102 7.93 6.22 15.26
CA ARG A 102 7.16 5.01 14.93
C ARG A 102 6.93 4.95 13.42
N CYS A 103 7.30 3.84 12.80
CA CYS A 103 7.15 3.58 11.37
C CYS A 103 6.49 2.21 11.16
N GLY A 104 5.75 2.07 10.06
CA GLY A 104 5.19 0.78 9.63
C GLY A 104 6.26 -0.09 8.96
N TYR A 105 6.19 -1.39 9.19
CA TYR A 105 7.05 -2.40 8.56
C TYR A 105 6.21 -3.58 8.08
N CYS A 106 6.53 -4.13 6.91
CA CYS A 106 5.95 -5.37 6.43
C CYS A 106 6.67 -6.58 7.05
N ASP A 107 6.12 -7.78 6.86
CA ASP A 107 6.65 -9.02 7.43
C ASP A 107 8.11 -9.30 7.04
N THR A 108 8.54 -8.82 5.86
CA THR A 108 9.93 -8.95 5.37
C THR A 108 10.90 -7.97 6.05
N HIS A 109 10.43 -6.79 6.43
CA HIS A 109 11.27 -5.68 6.92
C HIS A 109 11.07 -5.36 8.41
N LYS A 110 10.33 -6.20 9.13
CA LYS A 110 10.10 -6.02 10.57
C LYS A 110 11.45 -5.96 11.32
N PRO A 111 11.66 -4.98 12.21
CA PRO A 111 12.80 -4.99 13.10
C PRO A 111 12.67 -6.19 14.05
N GLY A 112 13.74 -7.00 14.14
CA GLY A 112 13.84 -8.15 15.04
C GLY A 112 14.19 -7.76 16.46
#